data_AF-A0A4R7SXJ0-F1
#
_entry.id   AF-A0A4R7SXJ0-F1
#
_cell.length_a   1.000
_cell.length_b   1.000
_cell.length_c   1.000
_cell.angle_alpha   90.00
_cell.angle_beta   90.00
_cell.angle_gamma   90.00
#
_symmetry.space_group_name_H-M   'P 1'
#
loop_
_entity.id
_entity.type
_entity.pdbx_description
1 polymer ?
#
loop_
_entity_poly.entity_id
_entity_poly.type
_entity_poly.pdbx_seq_one_letter_code
_entity_poly.pdbx_strand_id
1 'polypeptide(L)'
;MHHHLALTTHTAELRQIHEINAALASGHRVTAGSAGVPKPVPEFAVLRYLEATGPPSYPYVYGHFSQPGTDDTMRAKLHTPQLRAISHQLSLRSHIWGIGSGSVQPFGRSSADQPLEPR
;
A
#
# COMPACT_ATOMS: atom_id res chain seq x y z
N MET A 1 0.35 8.71 -31.68
CA MET A 1 -0.85 8.15 -31.03
C MET A 1 -0.47 7.82 -29.59
N HIS A 2 -0.85 8.67 -28.63
CA HIS A 2 -0.58 8.41 -27.21
C HIS A 2 -1.74 7.58 -26.64
N HIS A 3 -1.50 6.28 -26.45
CA HIS A 3 -2.42 5.44 -25.68
C HIS A 3 -2.29 5.83 -24.21
N HIS A 4 -3.13 6.78 -23.77
CA HIS A 4 -3.28 7.10 -22.36
C HIS A 4 -4.07 5.96 -21.71
N LEU A 5 -3.36 4.93 -21.25
CA LEU A 5 -3.98 3.87 -20.44
C LEU A 5 -4.51 4.53 -19.16
N ALA A 6 -5.82 4.45 -18.95
CA ALA A 6 -6.43 4.89 -17.71
C ALA A 6 -5.71 4.21 -16.54
N LEU A 7 -5.24 4.99 -15.57
CA LEU A 7 -4.56 4.46 -14.39
C LEU A 7 -5.55 3.60 -13.61
N THR A 8 -5.42 2.29 -13.75
CA THR A 8 -6.15 1.35 -12.90
C THR A 8 -5.46 1.29 -11.54
N THR A 9 -6.20 0.96 -10.49
CA THR A 9 -5.67 0.74 -9.13
C THR A 9 -4.45 -0.16 -9.14
N HIS A 10 -4.49 -1.19 -9.98
CA HIS A 10 -3.36 -2.09 -10.22
C HIS A 10 -2.09 -1.37 -10.71
N THR A 11 -2.21 -0.53 -11.74
CA THR A 11 -1.06 0.23 -12.28
C THR A 11 -0.53 1.23 -11.26
N ALA A 12 -1.40 1.77 -10.39
CA ALA A 12 -0.99 2.64 -9.29
C ALA A 12 -0.20 1.85 -8.22
N GLU A 13 -0.68 0.67 -7.82
CA GLU A 13 -0.02 -0.19 -6.83
C GLU A 13 1.36 -0.65 -7.30
N LEU A 14 1.50 -1.10 -8.55
CA LEU A 14 2.81 -1.47 -9.10
C LEU A 14 3.77 -0.28 -9.18
N ARG A 15 3.29 0.90 -9.57
CA ARG A 15 4.10 2.13 -9.57
C ARG A 15 4.61 2.45 -8.17
N GLN A 16 3.76 2.33 -7.15
CA GLN A 16 4.17 2.57 -5.76
C GLN A 16 5.20 1.56 -5.27
N ILE A 17 5.12 0.29 -5.69
CA ILE A 17 6.17 -0.69 -5.38
C ILE A 17 7.52 -0.23 -5.95
N HIS A 18 7.55 0.29 -7.17
CA HIS A 18 8.77 0.85 -7.76
C HIS A 18 9.27 2.08 -6.99
N GLU A 19 8.38 2.99 -6.56
CA GLU A 19 8.75 4.16 -5.75
C GLU A 19 9.34 3.76 -4.39
N ILE A 20 8.74 2.78 -3.72
CA ILE A 20 9.26 2.22 -2.48
C ILE A 20 10.66 1.63 -2.71
N ASN A 21 10.82 0.80 -3.74
CA ASN A 21 12.12 0.18 -4.04
C ASN A 21 13.20 1.22 -4.36
N ALA A 22 12.86 2.30 -5.08
CA ALA A 22 13.77 3.40 -5.34
C ALA A 22 14.17 4.14 -4.05
N ALA A 23 13.20 4.40 -3.16
CA ALA A 23 13.48 5.04 -1.88
C ALA A 23 14.37 4.17 -0.99
N LEU A 24 14.13 2.86 -0.92
CA LEU A 24 14.98 1.90 -0.19
C LEU A 24 16.40 1.85 -0.77
N ALA A 25 16.53 1.82 -2.11
CA ALA A 25 17.83 1.84 -2.78
C ALA A 25 18.63 3.14 -2.53
N SER A 26 17.95 4.26 -2.29
CA SER A 26 18.59 5.54 -1.94
C SER A 26 19.11 5.62 -0.49
N GLY A 27 18.91 4.57 0.32
CA GLY A 27 19.44 4.47 1.69
C GLY A 27 18.40 4.70 2.79
N HIS A 28 17.13 4.89 2.44
CA HIS A 28 16.07 4.89 3.46
C HIS A 28 15.93 3.51 4.09
N ARG A 29 15.66 3.46 5.39
CA ARG A 29 15.57 2.22 6.16
C ARG A 29 14.21 2.11 6.81
N VAL A 30 13.56 0.98 6.59
CA VAL A 30 12.29 0.61 7.23
C VAL A 30 12.50 -0.72 7.93
N THR A 31 12.16 -0.80 9.22
CA THR A 31 12.26 -2.06 9.97
C THR A 31 10.93 -2.80 9.97
N ALA A 32 10.96 -4.12 10.11
CA ALA A 32 9.78 -4.97 10.18
C ALA A 32 8.81 -4.52 11.29
N GLY A 33 9.33 -4.18 12.46
CA GLY A 33 8.53 -3.68 13.60
C GLY A 33 7.87 -2.33 13.28
N SER A 34 8.62 -1.42 12.66
CA SER A 34 8.08 -0.12 12.25
C SER A 34 6.99 -0.25 11.18
N ALA A 35 7.07 -1.26 10.31
CA ALA A 35 6.09 -1.55 9.29
C ALA A 35 4.89 -2.39 9.79
N GLY A 36 4.88 -2.81 11.07
CA GLY A 36 3.83 -3.67 11.62
C GLY A 36 3.81 -5.08 11.00
N VAL A 37 4.97 -5.60 10.60
CA VAL A 37 5.11 -6.95 10.07
C VAL A 37 5.07 -7.94 11.25
N PRO A 38 4.17 -8.94 11.22
CA PRO A 38 4.07 -9.91 12.30
C PRO A 38 5.27 -10.89 12.30
N LYS A 39 5.44 -11.59 13.43
CA LYS A 39 6.35 -12.74 13.54
C LYS A 39 6.03 -13.78 12.44
N PRO A 40 7.03 -14.50 11.90
CA PRO A 40 8.35 -14.75 12.47
C PRO A 40 9.45 -13.72 12.11
N VAL A 41 9.14 -12.65 11.36
CA VAL A 41 10.16 -11.65 11.01
C VAL A 41 10.62 -10.89 12.27
N PRO A 42 11.92 -10.86 12.59
CA PRO A 42 12.43 -10.07 13.70
C PRO A 42 12.14 -8.58 13.49
N GLU A 43 11.70 -7.90 14.55
CA GLU A 43 11.27 -6.49 14.45
C GLU A 43 12.35 -5.54 13.93
N PHE A 44 13.63 -5.87 14.17
CA PHE A 44 14.79 -5.10 13.71
C PHE A 44 15.26 -5.45 12.29
N ALA A 45 14.66 -6.45 11.64
CA ALA A 45 15.00 -6.79 10.27
C ALA A 45 14.63 -5.62 9.34
N VAL A 46 15.53 -5.29 8.41
CA VAL A 46 15.41 -4.12 7.54
C VAL A 46 14.84 -4.55 6.19
N LEU A 47 13.81 -3.83 5.74
CA LEU A 47 13.22 -4.02 4.43
C LEU A 47 14.23 -3.63 3.34
N ARG A 48 14.52 -4.55 2.43
CA ARG A 48 15.44 -4.35 1.30
C ARG A 48 14.71 -3.95 0.04
N TYR A 49 13.66 -4.70 -0.29
CA TYR A 49 12.82 -4.44 -1.44
C TYR A 49 11.46 -5.12 -1.29
N LEU A 50 10.52 -4.67 -2.12
CA LEU A 50 9.20 -5.25 -2.32
C LEU A 50 9.15 -6.01 -3.63
N GLU A 51 8.41 -7.11 -3.62
CA GLU A 51 8.16 -7.98 -4.76
C GLU A 51 6.65 -8.19 -4.90
N ALA A 52 6.11 -7.99 -6.11
CA ALA A 52 4.74 -8.38 -6.45
C ALA A 52 4.75 -9.67 -7.27
N THR A 53 3.95 -10.66 -6.86
CA THR A 53 3.82 -11.95 -7.57
C THR A 53 2.36 -12.35 -7.68
N GLY A 54 2.03 -13.16 -8.69
CA GLY A 54 0.67 -13.63 -8.93
C GLY A 54 -0.05 -12.88 -10.06
N PRO A 55 -1.36 -13.09 -10.22
CA PRO A 55 -2.13 -12.49 -11.30
C PRO A 55 -2.10 -10.97 -11.23
N PRO A 56 -2.04 -10.26 -12.38
CA PRO A 56 -2.02 -8.80 -12.41
C PRO A 56 -3.27 -8.21 -11.74
N SER A 57 -4.41 -8.90 -11.75
CA SER A 57 -5.63 -8.41 -11.09
C SER A 57 -5.54 -8.39 -9.56
N TYR A 58 -4.72 -9.27 -8.95
CA TYR A 58 -4.61 -9.42 -7.49
C TYR A 58 -3.20 -9.88 -7.10
N PRO A 59 -2.19 -9.00 -7.19
CA PRO A 59 -0.84 -9.38 -6.83
C PRO A 59 -0.72 -9.59 -5.32
N TYR A 60 0.01 -10.62 -4.94
CA TYR A 60 0.53 -10.76 -3.59
C TYR A 60 1.82 -9.96 -3.49
N VAL A 61 1.84 -8.98 -2.57
CA VAL A 61 3.02 -8.18 -2.29
C VAL A 61 3.80 -8.81 -1.13
N TYR A 62 5.10 -8.93 -1.32
CA TYR A 62 6.03 -9.46 -0.34
C TYR A 62 7.12 -8.45 -0.04
N GLY A 63 7.48 -8.32 1.23
CA GLY A 63 8.68 -7.62 1.65
C GLY A 63 9.81 -8.61 1.90
N HIS A 64 10.99 -8.29 1.39
CA HIS A 64 12.23 -9.01 1.65
C HIS A 64 13.02 -8.28 2.73
N PHE A 65 13.14 -8.90 3.90
CA PHE A 65 13.77 -8.33 5.08
C PHE A 65 15.07 -9.06 5.36
N SER A 66 16.15 -8.33 5.66
CA SER A 66 17.40 -8.93 6.11
C SER A 66 17.74 -8.44 7.52
N GLN A 67 18.38 -9.28 8.32
CA GLN A 67 18.96 -8.77 9.56
C GLN A 67 20.17 -7.87 9.23
N PRO A 68 20.42 -6.81 10.02
CA PRO A 68 21.63 -6.02 9.88
C PRO A 68 22.87 -6.92 10.06
N GLY A 69 23.77 -6.90 9.09
CA GLY A 69 25.02 -7.68 9.14
C GLY A 69 24.90 -9.13 8.66
N THR A 70 23.73 -9.57 8.19
CA THR A 70 23.57 -10.87 7.54
C THR A 70 23.00 -10.70 6.13
N ASP A 71 23.31 -11.67 5.26
CA ASP A 71 22.66 -11.82 3.96
C ASP A 71 21.41 -12.70 4.02
N ASP A 72 21.05 -13.16 5.22
CA ASP A 72 19.85 -13.96 5.42
C ASP A 72 18.60 -13.11 5.17
N THR A 73 17.84 -13.52 4.15
CA THR A 73 16.68 -12.77 3.66
C THR A 73 15.41 -13.54 3.96
N MET A 74 14.57 -12.93 4.79
CA MET A 74 13.26 -13.42 5.16
C MET A 74 12.20 -12.76 4.30
N ARG A 75 11.29 -13.57 3.77
CA ARG A 75 10.17 -13.10 2.96
C ARG A 75 8.90 -13.07 3.80
N ALA A 76 8.21 -11.94 3.82
CA ALA A 76 6.91 -11.80 4.48
C ALA A 76 5.86 -11.22 3.53
N LYS A 77 4.66 -11.80 3.55
CA LYS A 77 3.51 -11.26 2.84
C LYS A 77 3.06 -9.97 3.51
N LEU A 78 2.88 -8.91 2.72
CA LEU A 78 2.43 -7.62 3.19
C LEU A 78 0.98 -7.39 2.77
N HIS A 79 0.22 -6.78 3.66
CA HIS A 79 -1.14 -6.34 3.38
C HIS A 79 -1.19 -4.80 3.33
N THR A 80 -2.35 -4.28 2.93
CA THR A 80 -2.60 -2.83 2.79
C THR A 80 -2.15 -2.01 4.01
N PRO A 81 -2.37 -2.44 5.27
CA PRO A 81 -1.90 -1.67 6.42
C PRO A 81 -0.37 -1.54 6.48
N GLN A 82 0.38 -2.63 6.21
CA GLN A 82 1.85 -2.60 6.21
C GLN A 82 2.38 -1.75 5.06
N LEU A 83 1.80 -1.87 3.86
CA LEU A 83 2.21 -1.07 2.69
C LEU A 83 1.98 0.43 2.93
N ARG A 84 0.88 0.79 3.60
CA ARG A 84 0.61 2.16 4.03
C ARG A 84 1.62 2.65 5.06
N ALA A 85 1.96 1.83 6.06
CA ALA A 85 2.96 2.16 7.07
C ALA A 85 4.35 2.40 6.44
N ILE A 86 4.79 1.53 5.53
CA ILE A 86 6.04 1.67 4.78
C ILE A 86 6.04 2.97 3.96
N SER A 87 4.95 3.24 3.23
CA SER A 87 4.87 4.44 2.41
C SER A 87 4.91 5.72 3.23
N HIS A 88 4.28 5.72 4.41
CA HIS A 88 4.30 6.84 5.34
C HIS A 88 5.72 7.09 5.88
N GLN A 89 6.45 6.03 6.24
CA GLN A 89 7.83 6.15 6.73
C GLN A 89 8.80 6.65 5.66
N LEU A 90 8.59 6.25 4.42
CA LEU A 90 9.37 6.71 3.28
C LEU A 90 8.93 8.10 2.78
N SER A 91 7.94 8.73 3.43
CA SER A 91 7.40 10.04 3.04
C SER A 91 7.00 10.12 1.57
N LEU A 92 6.51 9.02 1.00
CA LEU A 92 6.09 8.96 -0.40
C LEU A 92 4.77 9.72 -0.57
N ARG A 93 4.74 10.67 -1.50
CA ARG A 93 3.59 11.56 -1.71
C ARG A 93 2.35 10.86 -2.28
N SER A 94 2.51 9.67 -2.84
CA SER A 94 1.45 8.88 -3.44
C SER A 94 1.05 7.74 -2.51
N HIS A 95 -0.12 7.84 -1.87
CA HIS A 95 -0.69 6.83 -0.97
C HIS A 95 -1.94 6.17 -1.60
N ILE A 96 -1.75 5.42 -2.68
CA ILE A 96 -2.82 4.77 -3.45
C ILE A 96 -2.88 3.28 -3.12
N TRP A 97 -3.00 2.93 -1.83
CA TRP A 97 -3.19 1.53 -1.43
C TRP A 97 -4.67 1.23 -1.18
N GLY A 98 -5.27 0.37 -2.01
CA GLY A 98 -6.63 -0.15 -1.79
C GLY A 98 -7.79 0.64 -2.39
N ILE A 99 -7.61 1.34 -3.52
CA ILE A 99 -8.74 2.02 -4.19
C ILE A 99 -9.45 1.04 -5.13
N GLY A 100 -10.25 0.10 -4.61
CA GLY A 100 -10.99 -0.87 -5.42
C GLY A 100 -12.29 -1.34 -4.77
N SER A 101 -13.39 -0.72 -5.20
CA SER A 101 -14.81 -1.11 -5.00
C SER A 101 -15.39 -0.95 -3.59
N GLY A 102 -15.83 0.27 -3.28
CA GLY A 102 -16.63 0.53 -2.09
C GLY A 102 -16.86 2.01 -1.81
N SER A 103 -17.27 2.78 -2.82
CA SER A 103 -18.01 4.01 -2.56
C SER A 103 -19.32 3.63 -1.89
N VAL A 104 -19.30 3.45 -0.56
CA VAL A 104 -20.50 3.72 0.23
C VAL A 104 -20.61 5.23 0.24
N GLN A 105 -21.36 5.75 -0.74
CA GLN A 105 -22.01 7.05 -0.56
C GLN A 105 -22.78 6.97 0.77
N PRO A 106 -22.70 7.97 1.66
CA PRO A 106 -23.67 8.11 2.73
C PRO A 106 -25.00 8.57 2.09
N PHE A 107 -25.72 7.67 1.42
CA PHE A 107 -27.16 7.84 1.19
C PHE A 107 -27.90 7.31 2.40
N GLY A 108 -28.03 8.23 3.35
CA GLY A 108 -28.90 8.14 4.51
C GLY A 108 -29.27 9.55 4.95
N ARG A 109 -29.66 10.42 4.00
CA ARG A 109 -30.53 11.54 4.34
C ARG A 109 -31.81 10.92 4.88
N SER A 110 -31.97 10.93 6.20
CA SER A 110 -33.25 10.68 6.83
C SER A 110 -34.29 11.55 6.14
N SER A 111 -35.26 10.89 5.51
CA SER A 111 -36.56 11.47 5.24
C SER A 111 -37.14 11.91 6.57
N ALA A 112 -37.08 13.20 6.85
CA ALA A 112 -38.19 13.91 7.44
C ALA A 112 -38.09 15.36 7.01
N ASP A 113 -39.21 15.84 6.47
CA ASP A 113 -39.57 17.24 6.40
C ASP A 113 -39.06 18.05 5.20
N GLN A 114 -39.90 18.08 4.16
CA GLN A 114 -40.45 19.31 3.55
C GLN A 114 -41.27 18.95 2.29
N PRO A 115 -42.11 19.85 1.73
CA PRO A 115 -43.00 20.86 2.33
C PRO A 115 -44.37 20.89 1.58
N LEU A 116 -45.28 21.81 1.96
CA LEU A 116 -46.02 22.68 1.01
C LEU A 116 -47.01 23.58 1.79
N GLU A 117 -46.67 24.87 1.86
CA GLU A 117 -47.64 25.99 1.87
C GLU A 117 -48.60 25.86 0.66
N PRO A 118 -49.83 26.46 0.61
CA PRO A 118 -50.10 27.86 0.98
C PRO A 118 -51.54 28.25 1.44
N ARG A 119 -51.64 29.34 2.22
CA ARG A 119 -52.37 30.60 1.92
C ARG A 119 -52.58 31.45 3.18
#